data_AF-A0A239M4E1-F1
#
_entry.id   AF-A0A239M4E1-F1
#
_cell.length_a   1.000
_cell.length_b   1.000
_cell.length_c   1.000
_cell.angle_alpha   90.00
_cell.angle_beta   90.00
_cell.angle_gamma   90.00
#
_symmetry.space_group_name_H-M   'P 1'
#
loop_
_entity.id
_entity.type
_entity.pdbx_description
1 polymer ?
#
loop_
_entity_poly.entity_id
_entity_poly.type
_entity_poly.pdbx_seq_one_letter_code
_entity_poly.pdbx_strand_id
1 'polypeptide(L)'
;MQDLEGDMLRAVAALSGAVDFLHRYDRLQAALRIEAGTTPSALTTTAEDGLAAAHRVLDTLRSPNGRPVRAEPFIPAQRTSRDRLGDPGE
;
A
#
# COMPACT_ATOMS: atom_id res chain seq x y z
N MET A 1 -23.75 -16.72 18.88
CA MET A 1 -22.36 -16.24 19.04
C MET A 1 -21.92 -15.82 17.65
N GLN A 2 -21.70 -14.52 17.41
CA GLN A 2 -21.30 -14.01 16.08
C GLN A 2 -19.90 -14.50 15.74
N ASP A 3 -19.71 -14.95 14.49
CA ASP A 3 -18.40 -15.33 13.96
C ASP A 3 -17.63 -14.07 13.54
N LEU A 4 -17.01 -13.44 14.53
CA LEU A 4 -16.28 -12.19 14.36
C LEU A 4 -15.12 -12.32 13.36
N GLU A 5 -14.45 -13.48 13.31
CA GLU A 5 -13.39 -13.73 12.34
C GLU A 5 -13.96 -13.80 10.93
N GLY A 6 -15.06 -14.54 10.73
CA GLY A 6 -15.75 -14.59 9.45
C GLY A 6 -16.32 -13.24 9.01
N ASP A 7 -16.79 -12.41 9.94
CA ASP A 7 -17.24 -11.04 9.64
C ASP A 7 -16.05 -10.15 9.20
N MET A 8 -14.92 -10.26 9.89
CA MET A 8 -13.71 -9.50 9.54
C MET A 8 -13.14 -9.90 8.17
N LEU A 9 -13.12 -11.20 7.86
CA LEU A 9 -12.72 -11.68 6.53
C LEU A 9 -13.62 -11.16 5.41
N ARG A 10 -14.95 -11.13 5.66
CA ARG A 10 -15.91 -10.55 4.70
C ARG A 10 -15.68 -9.05 4.50
N ALA A 11 -15.37 -8.31 5.57
CA ALA A 11 -15.07 -6.88 5.47
C ALA A 11 -13.80 -6.62 4.64
N VAL A 12 -12.73 -7.40 4.85
CA VAL A 12 -11.48 -7.25 4.07
C VAL A 12 -11.68 -7.64 2.61
N ALA A 13 -12.46 -8.70 2.33
CA ALA A 13 -12.83 -9.05 0.97
C ALA A 13 -13.62 -7.93 0.25
N ALA A 14 -14.55 -7.28 0.96
CA ALA A 14 -15.30 -6.15 0.43
C ALA A 14 -14.37 -4.94 0.13
N LEU A 15 -13.40 -4.67 1.01
CA LEU A 15 -12.39 -3.62 0.78
C LEU A 15 -11.52 -3.92 -0.44
N SER A 16 -11.10 -5.19 -0.62
CA SER A 16 -10.37 -5.61 -1.82
C SER A 16 -11.18 -5.34 -3.09
N GLY A 17 -12.47 -5.68 -3.10
CA GLY A 17 -13.34 -5.40 -4.23
C GLY A 17 -13.52 -3.89 -4.50
N ALA A 18 -13.51 -3.06 -3.45
CA ALA A 18 -13.54 -1.61 -3.59
C ALA A 18 -12.25 -1.06 -4.24
N VAL A 19 -11.08 -1.57 -3.85
CA VAL A 19 -9.79 -1.21 -4.46
C VAL A 19 -9.76 -1.59 -5.94
N ASP A 20 -10.23 -2.78 -6.30
CA ASP A 20 -10.34 -3.23 -7.70
C ASP A 20 -11.29 -2.34 -8.53
N PHE A 21 -12.38 -1.86 -7.92
CA PHE A 21 -13.26 -0.89 -8.55
C PHE A 21 -12.54 0.43 -8.83
N LEU A 22 -11.81 0.96 -7.84
CA LEU A 22 -11.07 2.22 -7.97
C LEU A 22 -10.00 2.16 -9.08
N HIS A 23 -9.23 1.07 -9.17
CA HIS A 23 -8.28 0.90 -10.28
C HIS A 23 -8.94 0.84 -11.66
N ARG A 24 -10.12 0.23 -11.77
CA ARG A 24 -10.87 0.23 -13.04
C ARG A 24 -11.36 1.64 -13.38
N TYR A 25 -11.82 2.38 -12.38
CA TYR A 25 -12.26 3.75 -12.54
C TYR A 25 -11.10 4.67 -12.97
N ASP A 26 -9.94 4.57 -12.32
CA ASP A 26 -8.75 5.35 -12.68
C ASP A 26 -8.31 5.07 -14.13
N ARG A 27 -8.32 3.80 -14.54
CA ARG A 27 -8.02 3.41 -15.93
C ARG A 27 -9.01 4.01 -16.93
N LEU A 28 -10.30 4.00 -16.61
CA LEU A 28 -11.33 4.62 -17.45
C LEU A 28 -11.11 6.14 -17.57
N GLN A 29 -10.82 6.80 -16.44
CA GLN A 29 -10.55 8.24 -16.42
C GLN A 29 -9.30 8.61 -17.23
N ALA A 30 -8.21 7.84 -17.10
CA ALA A 30 -6.99 8.05 -17.86
C ALA A 30 -7.24 7.90 -19.38
N ALA A 31 -8.01 6.89 -19.78
CA ALA A 31 -8.39 6.68 -21.18
C ALA A 31 -9.22 7.84 -21.75
N LEU A 32 -10.09 8.45 -20.95
CA LEU A 32 -10.92 9.59 -21.36
C LEU A 32 -10.12 10.89 -21.47
N ARG A 33 -9.04 11.05 -20.69
CA ARG A 33 -8.26 12.31 -20.63
C ARG A 33 -7.12 12.40 -21.65
N ILE A 34 -6.82 11.33 -22.41
CA ILE A 34 -5.65 11.26 -23.30
C ILE A 34 -4.36 11.60 -22.51
N GLU A 35 -4.33 11.28 -21.22
CA GLU A 35 -3.13 11.45 -20.40
C GLU A 35 -2.26 10.20 -20.54
N ALA A 36 -1.03 10.39 -21.02
CA ALA A 36 0.00 9.36 -21.06
C ALA A 36 0.56 9.12 -19.65
N GLY A 37 -0.27 8.58 -18.77
CA GLY A 37 0.09 8.33 -17.38
C GLY A 37 -1.08 7.74 -16.60
N THR A 38 -1.00 6.45 -16.28
CA THR A 38 -1.95 5.75 -15.41
C THR A 38 -1.45 5.83 -13.98
N THR A 39 -1.37 7.04 -13.41
CA THR A 39 -1.14 7.17 -11.97
C THR A 39 -2.44 6.92 -11.23
N PRO A 40 -2.48 6.01 -10.24
CA PRO A 40 -3.64 5.84 -9.38
C PRO A 40 -4.04 7.17 -8.74
N SER A 41 -5.33 7.36 -8.51
CA SER A 41 -5.81 8.51 -7.73
C SER A 41 -5.34 8.40 -6.28
N ALA A 42 -5.27 9.53 -5.58
CA ALA A 42 -4.94 9.54 -4.15
C ALA A 42 -5.90 8.67 -3.31
N LEU A 43 -7.16 8.55 -3.73
CA LEU A 43 -8.14 7.67 -3.10
C LEU A 43 -7.75 6.21 -3.29
N THR A 44 -7.37 5.82 -4.49
CA THR A 44 -6.92 4.45 -4.80
C THR A 44 -5.71 4.07 -3.97
N THR A 45 -4.69 4.93 -3.91
CA THR A 45 -3.49 4.70 -3.09
C THR A 45 -3.83 4.58 -1.60
N THR A 46 -4.70 5.45 -1.09
CA THR A 46 -5.14 5.38 0.32
C THR A 46 -5.90 4.07 0.61
N ALA A 47 -6.71 3.61 -0.33
CA ALA A 47 -7.44 2.36 -0.20
C ALA A 47 -6.52 1.13 -0.24
N GLU A 48 -5.49 1.13 -1.09
CA GLU A 48 -4.44 0.10 -1.12
C GLU A 48 -3.69 0.02 0.22
N ASP A 49 -3.28 1.17 0.77
CA ASP A 49 -2.62 1.24 2.07
C ASP A 49 -3.51 0.70 3.21
N GLY A 50 -4.81 1.04 3.17
CA GLY A 50 -5.81 0.53 4.09
C GLY A 50 -6.00 -0.98 3.98
N LEU A 51 -6.05 -1.52 2.77
CA LEU A 51 -6.16 -2.96 2.52
C LEU A 51 -4.91 -3.70 3.02
N ALA A 52 -3.72 -3.16 2.76
CA ALA A 52 -2.48 -3.72 3.28
C ALA A 52 -2.44 -3.72 4.82
N ALA A 53 -2.94 -2.66 5.46
CA ALA A 53 -3.09 -2.62 6.92
C ALA A 53 -4.06 -3.69 7.43
N ALA A 54 -5.18 -3.89 6.75
CA ALA A 54 -6.16 -4.91 7.14
C ALA A 54 -5.59 -6.34 7.05
N HIS A 55 -4.83 -6.66 6.01
CA HIS A 55 -4.14 -7.95 5.90
C HIS A 55 -3.12 -8.16 7.02
N ARG A 56 -2.33 -7.14 7.39
CA ARG A 56 -1.40 -7.24 8.53
C ARG A 56 -2.10 -7.55 9.85
N VAL A 57 -3.27 -6.96 10.08
CA VAL A 57 -4.09 -7.26 11.26
C VAL A 57 -4.57 -8.71 11.23
N LEU A 58 -5.10 -9.17 10.10
CA LEU A 58 -5.52 -10.56 9.92
C LEU A 58 -4.37 -11.56 10.16
N ASP A 59 -3.21 -11.31 9.58
CA ASP A 59 -2.02 -12.15 9.74
C ASP A 59 -1.56 -12.19 11.20
N THR A 60 -1.61 -11.05 11.90
CA THR A 60 -1.27 -10.97 13.33
C THR A 60 -2.22 -11.79 14.18
N LEU A 61 -3.53 -11.72 13.91
CA LEU A 61 -4.54 -12.48 14.65
C LEU A 61 -4.46 -13.98 14.39
N ARG A 62 -4.08 -14.38 13.17
CA ARG A 62 -3.89 -15.78 12.78
C ARG A 62 -2.58 -16.38 13.27
N SER A 63 -1.62 -15.57 13.71
CA SER A 63 -0.34 -16.02 14.23
C SER A 63 -0.47 -16.31 15.74
N PRO A 64 -0.62 -17.58 16.18
CA PRO A 64 -1.07 -17.88 17.55
C PRO A 64 0.01 -17.69 18.61
N ASN A 65 1.23 -17.27 18.25
CA ASN A 65 2.38 -17.24 19.14
C ASN A 65 3.30 -16.05 18.86
N GLY A 66 2.93 -14.86 19.34
CA GLY A 66 3.86 -13.89 19.95
C GLY A 66 5.12 -13.45 19.21
N ARG A 67 5.17 -13.49 17.88
CA ARG A 67 6.28 -12.88 17.13
C ARG A 67 5.79 -11.60 16.46
N PRO A 68 6.22 -10.39 16.90
CA PRO A 68 5.91 -9.19 16.16
C PRO A 68 6.51 -9.34 14.77
N VAL A 69 5.67 -9.36 13.74
CA VAL A 69 6.11 -9.13 12.37
C VAL A 69 6.66 -7.72 12.39
N ARG A 70 7.99 -7.60 12.53
CA ARG A 70 8.70 -6.33 12.50
C ARG A 70 8.39 -5.70 11.16
N ALA A 71 7.39 -4.82 11.11
CA ALA A 71 7.24 -3.88 10.03
C ALA A 71 8.49 -3.01 10.11
N GLU A 72 9.51 -3.35 9.32
CA GLU A 72 10.63 -2.45 9.13
C GLU A 72 10.03 -1.13 8.63
N PRO A 73 10.35 0.01 9.28
CA PRO A 73 9.99 1.29 8.72
C PRO A 73 10.60 1.31 7.32
N PHE A 74 9.78 1.51 6.29
CA PHE A 74 10.27 1.87 4.98
C PHE A 74 10.98 3.23 5.14
N ILE A 75 12.29 3.18 5.39
CA ILE A 75 13.14 4.36 5.33
C ILE A 75 13.37 4.58 3.84
N PRO A 76 12.80 5.65 3.24
CA PRO A 76 13.16 5.99 1.87
C PRO A 76 14.67 6.23 1.89
N ALA A 77 15.40 5.49 1.04
CA ALA A 77 16.84 5.63 0.91
C ALA A 77 17.15 7.12 0.75
N GLN A 78 17.73 7.72 1.79
CA GLN A 78 18.25 9.07 1.71
C GLN A 78 19.32 9.03 0.63
N ARG A 79 19.01 9.54 -0.56
CA ARG A 79 20.01 9.88 -1.56
C ARG A 79 20.89 10.91 -0.89
N THR A 80 21.99 10.45 -0.32
CA THR A 80 23.07 11.31 0.14
C THR A 80 23.58 12.00 -1.12
N SER A 81 23.13 13.23 -1.34
CA SER A 81 23.81 14.22 -2.15
C SER A 81 25.18 14.44 -1.50
N ARG A 82 26.14 13.56 -1.81
CA ARG A 82 27.56 13.83 -1.59
C ARG A 82 28.18 14.06 -2.95
N ASP A 83 27.64 15.08 -3.60
CA ASP A 83 28.33 15.79 -4.65
C ASP A 83 29.29 16.77 -3.96
N ARG A 84 30.53 16.82 -4.48
CA ARG A 84 31.65 17.70 -4.09
C ARG A 84 32.42 17.33 -2.80
N LEU A 85 33.40 16.45 -2.95
CA LEU A 85 34.69 16.67 -2.31
C LEU A 85 35.75 16.68 -3.42
N GLY A 86 36.46 17.80 -3.47
CA GLY A 86 37.27 18.23 -4.60
C GLY A 86 38.40 17.27 -4.98
N ASP A 87 38.63 17.26 -6.28
CA ASP A 87 39.89 16.97 -6.96
C ASP A 87 41.06 17.71 -6.29
N PRO A 88 42.13 17.01 -5.85
CA PRO A 88 43.42 17.64 -5.68
C PRO A 88 44.23 17.42 -6.96
N GLY A 89 44.19 18.42 -7.83
CA GLY A 89 45.25 18.66 -8.79
C GLY A 89 46.52 19.15 -8.09
N GLU A 90 47.64 18.73 -8.67
CA GLU A 90 49.05 19.14 -8.47
C GLU A 90 49.85 18.40 -7.37
#